data_AF-A0A953JB59-F1
#
_entry.id   AF-A0A953JB59-F1
#
_cell.length_a   1.000
_cell.length_b   1.000
_cell.length_c   1.000
_cell.angle_alpha   90.00
_cell.angle_beta   90.00
_cell.angle_gamma   90.00
#
_symmetry.space_group_name_H-M   'P 1'
#
loop_
_entity.id
_entity.type
_entity.pdbx_description
1 polymer ?
#
loop_
_entity_poly.entity_id
_entity_poly.type
_entity_poly.pdbx_seq_one_letter_code
_entity_poly.pdbx_strand_id
1 'polypeptide(L)'
;MCMATEIRCTCGSKSASLHFRDNILSDQAVGKLYCPDCASGIRFDPSRMVVDNGWVIEYDMDIVHFMGHKIPGPRVTPDLLFDEGYCTWNGIYPGDHIDSVKEREQIVALMKTNPARYIQEMKSWVQQRMARLQCEGWRKAKNGDAPCG
;
A
#
# COMPACT_ATOMS: atom_id res chain seq x y z
N MET A 1 -14.71 10.58 -2.30
CA MET A 1 -14.61 9.35 -3.12
C MET A 1 -13.14 9.09 -3.37
N CYS A 2 -12.56 8.07 -2.75
CA CYS A 2 -11.19 7.66 -3.04
C CYS A 2 -11.23 6.74 -4.26
N MET A 3 -10.53 7.09 -5.33
CA MET A 3 -10.39 6.25 -6.50
C MET A 3 -9.20 5.33 -6.26
N ALA A 4 -9.47 4.05 -6.01
CA ALA A 4 -8.45 3.03 -6.04
C ALA A 4 -8.37 2.46 -7.45
N THR A 5 -7.16 2.26 -7.97
CA THR A 5 -6.94 1.74 -9.32
C THR A 5 -6.18 0.44 -9.25
N GLU A 6 -6.65 -0.57 -9.96
CA GLU A 6 -5.94 -1.84 -10.09
C GLU A 6 -4.91 -1.74 -11.23
N ILE A 7 -3.65 -2.01 -10.89
CA ILE A 7 -2.54 -2.03 -11.84
C ILE A 7 -1.98 -3.44 -11.91
N ARG A 8 -1.86 -3.98 -13.12
CA ARG A 8 -1.25 -5.28 -13.35
C ARG A 8 0.27 -5.15 -13.43
N CYS A 9 1.00 -6.11 -12.87
CA CYS A 9 2.45 -6.12 -12.98
C CYS A 9 2.91 -6.37 -14.42
N THR A 10 4.16 -6.03 -14.70
CA THR A 10 4.75 -6.09 -16.04
C THR A 10 4.78 -7.52 -16.62
N CYS A 11 4.91 -8.56 -15.78
CA CYS A 11 4.84 -9.95 -16.25
C CYS A 11 3.41 -10.50 -16.34
N GLY A 12 2.40 -9.75 -15.88
CA GLY A 12 1.00 -10.13 -15.94
C GLY A 12 0.53 -11.15 -14.88
N SER A 13 1.42 -11.70 -14.05
CA SER A 13 1.08 -12.77 -13.09
C SER A 13 0.24 -12.28 -11.89
N LYS A 14 0.40 -11.01 -11.50
CA LYS A 14 -0.23 -10.42 -10.31
C LYS A 14 -0.71 -8.99 -10.60
N SER A 15 -1.60 -8.49 -9.75
CA SER A 15 -2.04 -7.10 -9.73
C SER A 15 -1.93 -6.50 -8.34
N ALA A 16 -1.94 -5.18 -8.27
CA ALA A 16 -1.98 -4.43 -7.03
C ALA A 16 -3.04 -3.33 -7.14
N SER A 17 -3.78 -3.08 -6.07
CA SER A 17 -4.63 -1.90 -5.97
C SER A 17 -3.84 -0.76 -5.34
N LEU A 18 -3.84 0.40 -5.99
CA LEU A 18 -3.19 1.62 -5.51
C LEU A 18 -4.21 2.66 -5.08
N HIS A 19 -3.83 3.44 -4.08
CA HIS A 19 -4.55 4.57 -3.55
C HIS A 19 -3.80 5.87 -3.87
N PHE A 20 -4.55 6.89 -4.32
CA PHE A 20 -4.05 8.21 -4.68
C PHE A 20 -4.63 9.26 -3.74
N ARG A 21 -3.80 9.84 -2.87
CA ARG A 21 -4.24 10.82 -1.87
C ARG A 21 -4.77 12.09 -2.54
N ASP A 22 -5.94 12.53 -2.07
CA ASP A 22 -6.62 13.77 -2.48
C ASP A 22 -6.81 13.91 -4.00
N ASN A 23 -6.70 12.82 -4.76
CA ASN A 23 -6.63 12.79 -6.22
C ASN A 23 -5.60 13.78 -6.80
N ILE A 24 -4.51 14.04 -6.06
CA ILE A 24 -3.40 14.90 -6.54
C ILE A 24 -2.68 14.22 -7.71
N LEU A 25 -2.53 12.91 -7.62
CA LEU A 25 -2.01 12.04 -8.67
C LEU A 25 -3.12 11.11 -9.18
N SER A 26 -2.90 10.54 -10.36
CA SER A 26 -3.72 9.47 -10.95
C SER A 26 -2.85 8.26 -11.28
N ASP A 27 -3.48 7.22 -11.82
CA ASP A 27 -2.84 6.02 -12.35
C ASP A 27 -1.76 6.32 -13.40
N GLN A 28 -1.88 7.43 -14.14
CA GLN A 28 -0.87 7.90 -15.08
C GLN A 28 0.49 8.20 -14.43
N ALA A 29 0.51 8.52 -13.12
CA ALA A 29 1.77 8.71 -12.39
C ALA A 29 2.55 7.40 -12.19
N VAL A 30 1.92 6.25 -12.43
CA VAL A 30 2.56 4.93 -12.32
C VAL A 30 2.97 4.48 -13.71
N GLY A 31 4.28 4.48 -13.97
CA GLY A 31 4.82 4.00 -15.22
C GLY A 31 4.72 2.47 -15.33
N LYS A 32 5.26 1.76 -14.33
CA LYS A 32 5.25 0.29 -14.30
C LYS A 32 5.14 -0.26 -12.88
N LEU A 33 4.58 -1.46 -12.79
CA LEU A 33 4.53 -2.24 -11.57
C LEU A 33 5.28 -3.55 -11.78
N TYR A 34 6.08 -3.96 -10.81
CA TYR A 34 6.79 -5.24 -10.81
C TYR A 34 6.44 -6.01 -9.55
N CYS A 35 6.00 -7.25 -9.72
CA CYS A 35 5.76 -8.16 -8.60
C CYS A 35 7.05 -8.92 -8.24
N PRO A 36 7.10 -9.61 -7.10
CA PRO A 36 8.29 -10.37 -6.67
C PRO A 36 8.83 -11.33 -7.73
N ASP A 37 7.95 -11.91 -8.55
CA ASP A 37 8.31 -12.86 -9.60
C ASP A 37 9.09 -12.21 -10.76
N CYS A 38 8.87 -10.92 -11.06
CA CYS A 38 9.52 -10.22 -12.19
C CYS A 38 10.43 -9.08 -11.76
N ALA A 39 10.43 -8.69 -10.48
CA ALA A 39 11.30 -7.64 -9.95
C ALA A 39 12.78 -8.05 -9.91
N SER A 40 13.10 -9.34 -9.88
CA SER A 40 14.49 -9.84 -9.87
C SER A 40 15.27 -9.52 -11.14
N GLY A 41 14.58 -9.31 -12.27
CA GLY A 41 15.19 -9.09 -13.58
C GLY A 41 15.37 -7.62 -13.98
N ILE A 42 15.02 -6.66 -13.13
CA ILE A 42 15.03 -5.24 -13.49
C ILE A 42 16.25 -4.51 -12.93
N ARG A 43 16.72 -3.50 -13.67
CA ARG A 43 17.70 -2.54 -13.15
C ARG A 43 16.98 -1.49 -12.31
N PHE A 44 17.12 -1.60 -11.00
CA PHE A 44 16.53 -0.65 -10.06
C PHE A 44 17.10 0.76 -10.23
N ASP A 45 16.22 1.76 -10.24
CA ASP A 45 16.56 3.17 -10.37
C ASP A 45 15.88 3.97 -9.23
N PRO A 46 16.61 4.35 -8.17
CA PRO A 46 16.04 5.02 -7.01
C PRO A 46 15.48 6.41 -7.32
N SER A 47 15.80 7.00 -8.47
CA SER A 47 15.27 8.33 -8.84
C SER A 47 13.79 8.30 -9.22
N ARG A 48 13.26 7.12 -9.58
CA ARG A 48 11.89 6.92 -10.05
C ARG A 48 11.21 5.65 -9.51
N MET A 49 11.93 4.78 -8.82
CA MET A 49 11.40 3.52 -8.31
C MET A 49 11.42 3.46 -6.79
N VAL A 50 10.40 2.82 -6.21
CA VAL A 50 10.33 2.46 -4.79
C VAL A 50 10.14 0.95 -4.64
N VAL A 51 10.77 0.37 -3.62
CA VAL A 51 10.64 -1.06 -3.28
C VAL A 51 9.88 -1.22 -1.97
N ASP A 52 8.90 -2.12 -1.96
CA ASP A 52 8.20 -2.55 -0.76
C ASP A 52 7.96 -4.06 -0.78
N ASN A 53 8.63 -4.77 0.13
CA ASN A 53 8.56 -6.23 0.30
C ASN A 53 8.58 -7.05 -1.01
N GLY A 54 9.58 -6.78 -1.87
CA GLY A 54 9.77 -7.47 -3.14
C GLY A 54 8.91 -6.95 -4.31
N TRP A 55 7.96 -6.06 -4.05
CA TRP A 55 7.29 -5.28 -5.09
C TRP A 55 8.08 -4.03 -5.44
N VAL A 56 8.02 -3.63 -6.70
CA VAL A 56 8.62 -2.38 -7.17
C VAL A 56 7.57 -1.57 -7.92
N ILE A 57 7.39 -0.32 -7.52
CA ILE A 57 6.60 0.66 -8.26
C ILE A 57 7.59 1.61 -8.95
N GLU A 58 7.46 1.72 -10.26
CA GLU A 58 8.16 2.72 -11.07
C GLU A 58 7.18 3.85 -11.38
N TYR A 59 7.51 5.06 -10.91
CA TYR A 59 6.74 6.26 -11.17
C TYR A 59 7.20 6.94 -12.46
N ASP A 60 6.25 7.48 -13.21
CA ASP A 60 6.55 8.45 -14.24
C ASP A 60 6.79 9.80 -13.56
N MET A 61 8.06 10.12 -13.31
CA MET A 61 8.41 11.32 -12.57
C MET A 61 8.05 12.59 -13.35
N ASP A 62 8.00 12.57 -14.67
CA ASP A 62 7.60 13.75 -15.45
C ASP A 62 6.11 14.05 -15.23
N ILE A 63 5.26 13.02 -15.26
CA ILE A 63 3.83 13.13 -14.94
C ILE A 63 3.63 13.53 -13.47
N VAL A 64 4.40 12.92 -12.55
CA VAL A 64 4.35 13.29 -11.12
C VAL A 64 4.66 14.77 -10.92
N HIS A 65 5.71 15.31 -11.54
CA HIS A 65 6.05 16.72 -11.38
C HIS A 65 5.00 17.64 -12.03
N PHE A 66 4.40 17.21 -13.15
CA PHE A 66 3.33 17.94 -13.81
C PHE A 66 2.05 18.01 -12.95
N MET A 67 1.62 16.88 -12.38
CA MET A 67 0.39 16.78 -11.58
C MET A 67 0.58 17.24 -10.12
N GLY A 68 1.75 16.96 -9.55
CA GLY A 68 2.08 17.07 -8.13
C GLY A 68 2.41 18.46 -7.63
N HIS A 69 1.93 19.53 -8.28
CA HIS A 69 2.17 20.92 -7.86
C HIS A 69 1.63 21.23 -6.45
N LYS A 70 0.74 20.39 -5.91
CA LYS A 70 0.21 20.48 -4.54
C LYS A 70 0.96 19.62 -3.52
N ILE A 71 1.95 18.84 -3.96
CA ILE A 71 2.77 18.02 -3.06
C ILE A 71 3.77 18.95 -2.37
N PRO A 72 3.73 19.08 -1.03
CA PRO A 72 4.64 19.92 -0.29
C PRO A 72 6.05 19.32 -0.27
N GLY A 73 7.05 20.17 -0.42
CA GLY A 73 8.46 19.79 -0.31
C GLY A 73 9.31 20.34 -1.47
N PRO A 74 10.63 20.47 -1.27
CA PRO A 74 11.52 21.03 -2.28
C PRO A 74 11.75 20.07 -3.47
N ARG A 75 11.53 18.77 -3.28
CA ARG A 75 11.71 17.75 -4.31
C ARG A 75 10.81 16.55 -4.05
N VAL A 76 10.01 16.18 -5.04
CA VAL A 76 9.18 14.96 -5.00
C VAL A 76 10.07 13.76 -5.33
N THR A 77 10.00 12.71 -4.49
CA THR A 77 10.78 11.47 -4.66
C THR A 77 9.86 10.25 -4.59
N PRO A 78 10.24 9.10 -5.18
CA PRO A 78 9.48 7.85 -5.10
C PRO A 78 9.14 7.44 -3.66
N ASP A 79 10.10 7.53 -2.73
CA ASP A 79 9.87 7.22 -1.32
C ASP A 79 8.84 8.17 -0.70
N LEU A 80 8.92 9.48 -0.97
CA LEU A 80 7.93 10.44 -0.47
C LEU A 80 6.54 10.17 -1.04
N LEU A 81 6.43 9.84 -2.33
CA LEU A 81 5.15 9.50 -2.96
C LEU A 81 4.49 8.31 -2.26
N PHE A 82 5.29 7.30 -1.93
CA PHE A 82 4.82 6.09 -1.31
C PHE A 82 4.51 6.25 0.18
N ASP A 83 5.47 6.77 0.94
CA ASP A 83 5.43 6.81 2.40
C ASP A 83 4.43 7.87 2.92
N GLU A 84 4.26 8.99 2.21
CA GLU A 84 3.27 10.04 2.55
C GLU A 84 1.88 9.78 1.92
N GLY A 85 1.75 8.66 1.20
CA GLY A 85 0.49 8.16 0.66
C GLY A 85 -0.03 8.84 -0.60
N TYR A 86 0.78 9.67 -1.28
CA TYR A 86 0.40 10.31 -2.56
C TYR A 86 0.11 9.29 -3.67
N CYS A 87 0.89 8.21 -3.72
CA CYS A 87 0.61 7.05 -4.55
C CYS A 87 1.22 5.79 -3.90
N THR A 88 0.38 4.98 -3.26
CA THR A 88 0.80 3.84 -2.44
C THR A 88 -0.23 2.71 -2.52
N TRP A 89 -0.02 1.58 -1.84
CA TRP A 89 -1.00 0.50 -1.78
C TRP A 89 -2.36 0.95 -1.23
N ASN A 90 -3.44 0.40 -1.77
CA ASN A 90 -4.76 0.46 -1.17
C ASN A 90 -4.84 -0.55 -0.01
N GLY A 91 -4.62 -0.04 1.21
CA GLY A 91 -4.34 -0.85 2.40
C GLY A 91 -2.84 -0.89 2.71
N ILE A 92 -2.36 -1.96 3.36
CA ILE A 92 -0.96 -2.11 3.81
C ILE A 92 -0.06 -2.71 2.72
N TYR A 93 -0.58 -3.61 1.90
CA TYR A 93 0.11 -4.32 0.81
C TYR A 93 -0.81 -4.45 -0.41
N PRO A 94 -0.31 -4.89 -1.59
CA PRO A 94 -1.05 -4.89 -2.86
C PRO A 94 -2.50 -5.43 -2.86
N GLY A 95 -2.81 -6.42 -2.02
CA GLY A 95 -4.13 -7.08 -1.91
C GLY A 95 -4.87 -6.82 -0.59
N ASP A 96 -4.35 -5.97 0.29
CA ASP A 96 -4.83 -5.82 1.66
C ASP A 96 -6.30 -5.39 1.76
N HIS A 97 -6.78 -4.54 0.84
CA HIS A 97 -8.17 -4.11 0.78
C HIS A 97 -9.17 -5.27 0.59
N ILE A 98 -8.77 -6.40 0.00
CA ILE A 98 -9.62 -7.60 -0.16
C ILE A 98 -9.48 -8.50 1.07
N ASP A 99 -8.25 -8.78 1.47
CA ASP A 99 -7.97 -9.73 2.55
C ASP A 99 -8.48 -9.22 3.90
N SER A 100 -8.29 -7.93 4.19
CA SER A 100 -8.76 -7.30 5.45
C SER A 100 -10.29 -7.28 5.57
N VAL A 101 -11.02 -7.32 4.46
CA VAL A 101 -12.49 -7.45 4.49
C VAL A 101 -12.84 -8.89 4.88
N LYS A 102 -12.29 -9.88 4.14
CA LYS A 102 -12.53 -11.31 4.39
C LYS A 102 -12.19 -11.72 5.81
N GLU A 103 -11.03 -11.31 6.31
CA GLU A 103 -10.58 -11.63 7.67
C GLU A 103 -11.53 -11.10 8.77
N ARG A 104 -12.18 -9.96 8.52
CA ARG A 104 -13.05 -9.32 9.50
C ARG A 104 -14.51 -9.72 9.40
N GLU A 105 -14.94 -10.46 8.38
CA GLU A 105 -16.35 -10.82 8.16
C GLU A 105 -16.98 -11.44 9.41
N GLN A 106 -16.28 -12.39 10.04
CA GLN A 106 -16.76 -13.08 11.24
C GLN A 106 -16.79 -12.16 12.47
N ILE A 107 -15.82 -11.25 12.59
CA ILE A 107 -15.76 -10.31 13.71
C ILE A 107 -16.91 -9.30 13.59
N VAL A 108 -17.14 -8.75 12.39
CA VAL A 108 -18.22 -7.80 12.11
C VAL A 108 -19.60 -8.40 12.39
N ALA A 109 -19.79 -9.70 12.18
CA ALA A 109 -21.04 -10.40 12.53
C ALA A 109 -21.39 -10.30 14.04
N LEU A 110 -20.38 -10.16 14.92
CA LEU A 110 -20.58 -9.99 16.36
C LEU A 110 -21.15 -8.62 16.73
N MET A 111 -21.07 -7.62 15.84
CA MET A 111 -21.50 -6.25 16.14
C MET A 111 -22.98 -6.19 16.57
N LYS A 112 -23.83 -7.02 15.95
CA LYS A 112 -25.27 -7.04 16.23
C LYS A 112 -25.65 -7.89 17.44
N THR A 113 -24.86 -8.90 17.77
CA THR A 113 -25.20 -9.92 18.78
C THR A 113 -24.44 -9.75 20.09
N ASN A 114 -23.20 -9.26 20.04
CA ASN A 114 -22.36 -9.03 21.21
C ASN A 114 -21.35 -7.87 20.95
N PRO A 115 -21.79 -6.61 21.11
CA PRO A 115 -20.96 -5.43 20.84
C PRO A 115 -19.66 -5.37 21.66
N ALA A 116 -19.70 -5.83 22.93
CA ALA A 116 -18.52 -5.84 23.79
C ALA A 116 -17.45 -6.81 23.24
N ARG A 117 -17.87 -8.02 22.83
CA ARG A 117 -16.98 -8.99 22.21
C ARG A 117 -16.48 -8.50 20.84
N TYR A 118 -17.32 -7.86 20.04
CA TYR A 118 -16.91 -7.23 18.78
C TYR A 118 -15.72 -6.26 18.97
N ILE A 119 -15.81 -5.34 19.95
CA ILE A 119 -14.74 -4.37 20.23
C ILE A 119 -13.45 -5.09 20.62
N GLN A 120 -13.55 -6.10 21.48
CA GLN A 120 -12.39 -6.88 21.94
C GLN A 120 -11.71 -7.62 20.80
N GLU A 121 -12.46 -8.40 20.01
CA GLU A 121 -11.95 -9.21 18.90
C GLU A 121 -11.36 -8.32 17.80
N MET A 122 -12.01 -7.20 17.48
CA MET A 122 -11.49 -6.22 16.53
C MET A 122 -10.14 -5.65 16.98
N LYS A 123 -10.01 -5.28 18.26
CA LYS A 123 -8.77 -4.74 18.81
C LYS A 123 -7.64 -5.77 18.72
N SER A 124 -7.91 -7.00 19.14
CA SER A 124 -6.92 -8.10 19.08
C SER A 124 -6.52 -8.42 17.64
N TRP A 125 -7.48 -8.46 16.71
CA TRP A 125 -7.21 -8.66 15.29
C TRP A 125 -6.29 -7.57 14.71
N VAL A 126 -6.57 -6.28 14.96
CA VAL A 126 -5.71 -5.18 14.46
C VAL A 126 -4.29 -5.33 15.01
N GLN A 127 -4.15 -5.58 16.32
CA GLN A 127 -2.83 -5.70 16.95
C GLN A 127 -2.01 -6.86 16.37
N GLN A 128 -2.62 -8.04 16.26
CA GLN A 128 -1.95 -9.23 15.72
C GLN A 128 -1.60 -9.06 14.24
N ARG A 129 -2.52 -8.49 13.45
CA ARG A 129 -2.31 -8.21 12.03
C ARG A 129 -1.15 -7.24 11.82
N MET A 130 -1.13 -6.12 12.54
CA MET A 130 -0.07 -5.13 12.41
C MET A 130 1.29 -5.69 12.82
N ALA A 131 1.37 -6.41 13.94
CA ALA A 131 2.61 -7.04 14.38
C ALA A 131 3.16 -8.02 13.32
N ARG A 132 2.30 -8.86 12.74
CA ARG A 132 2.68 -9.77 11.65
C ARG A 132 3.19 -9.02 10.42
N LEU A 133 2.45 -8.02 9.95
CA LEU A 133 2.81 -7.26 8.74
C LEU A 133 4.09 -6.42 8.94
N GLN A 134 4.35 -5.97 10.16
CA GLN A 134 5.60 -5.33 10.53
C GLN A 134 6.77 -6.30 10.47
N CYS A 135 6.61 -7.53 10.99
CA CYS A 135 7.63 -8.59 10.89
C CYS A 135 7.90 -9.00 9.44
N GLU A 136 6.88 -8.96 8.57
CA GLU A 136 7.02 -9.20 7.13
C GLU A 136 7.73 -8.02 6.41
N GLY A 137 7.94 -6.88 7.07
CA GLY A 137 8.73 -5.76 6.53
C GLY A 137 7.95 -4.77 5.66
N TRP A 138 6.61 -4.81 5.67
CA TRP A 138 5.79 -3.87 4.90
C TRP A 138 6.01 -2.42 5.36
N ARG A 139 6.36 -1.52 4.45
CA ARG A 139 6.65 -0.10 4.76
C ARG A 139 5.52 0.58 5.53
N LYS A 140 4.27 0.34 5.13
CA LYS A 140 3.08 0.95 5.77
C LYS A 140 2.76 0.37 7.15
N ALA A 141 3.42 -0.71 7.56
CA ALA A 141 3.25 -1.32 8.88
C ALA A 141 4.25 -0.81 9.93
N LYS A 142 5.20 0.04 9.55
CA LYS A 142 6.32 0.49 10.41
C LYS A 142 5.93 1.38 11.60
N ASN A 143 4.68 1.82 11.71
CA ASN A 143 4.19 2.62 12.84
C ASN A 143 3.52 1.78 13.95
N GLY A 144 3.67 0.45 13.94
CA GLY A 144 3.22 -0.41 15.02
C GLY A 144 4.25 -0.49 16.16
N ASP A 145 3.82 -0.23 17.39
CA ASP A 145 4.66 -0.28 18.60
C ASP A 145 5.11 -1.72 19.02
N ALA A 146 4.99 -2.72 18.14
CA ALA A 146 5.26 -4.11 18.48
C ALA A 146 6.67 -4.53 18.02
N PRO A 147 7.56 -4.99 18.93
CA PRO A 147 8.86 -5.52 18.52
C PRO A 147 8.70 -6.81 17.70
N CYS A 148 9.43 -6.90 16.60
CA CYS A 148 9.63 -8.15 15.87
C CYS A 148 10.57 -9.02 16.73
N GLY A 149 10.10 -10.19 17.17
CA GLY A 149 10.87 -11.12 18.01
C GLY A 149 11.98 -11.84 17.26
#